data_AF-A0AAU5KGF4-F1
#
_entry.id   AF-A0AAU5KGF4-F1
#
_cell.length_a   1.000
_cell.length_b   1.000
_cell.length_c   1.000
_cell.angle_alpha   90.00
_cell.angle_beta   90.00
_cell.angle_gamma   90.00
#
_symmetry.space_group_name_H-M   'P 1'
#
loop_
_entity.id
_entity.type
_entity.pdbx_description
1 polymer ?
#
loop_
_entity_poly.entity_id
_entity_poly.type
_entity_poly.pdbx_seq_one_letter_code
_entity_poly.pdbx_strand_id
1 'polypeptide(L)'
;MLVIPNCLVETFDVLDAGHRRQAAQLLKIPHRVIVAAAARIIGQLYKMWDPVTLFDGFYDTKATTSDILRAVAAWPELVNLAPLAAASYRAAGINQPTHLVVLAQAARTEYADRIEDWANGLVSGANMDQKDPRLVLRNRFFRDRVLLGTSAGRKSSYNLIAKSWNSWAQGKLLGTLKALDGEGVIPVIGTEKFRPL
;
A
#
# COMPACT_ATOMS: atom_id res chain seq x y z
N MET A 1 -26.81 3.09 -18.63
CA MET A 1 -26.71 2.23 -17.44
C MET A 1 -27.80 1.18 -17.60
N LEU A 2 -27.43 -0.08 -17.79
CA LEU A 2 -28.42 -1.16 -17.93
C LEU A 2 -28.85 -1.57 -16.52
N VAL A 3 -30.14 -1.42 -16.18
CA VAL A 3 -30.70 -1.90 -14.92
C VAL A 3 -31.51 -3.15 -15.24
N ILE A 4 -31.08 -4.30 -14.73
CA ILE A 4 -31.83 -5.56 -14.85
C ILE A 4 -32.57 -5.76 -13.52
N PRO A 5 -33.88 -5.49 -13.43
CA PRO A 5 -34.63 -5.74 -12.22
C PRO A 5 -34.66 -7.24 -11.89
N ASN A 6 -34.63 -7.58 -10.61
CA ASN A 6 -34.70 -8.94 -10.05
C ASN A 6 -33.43 -9.83 -10.22
N CYS A 7 -32.27 -9.24 -10.48
CA CYS A 7 -31.00 -9.97 -10.45
C CYS A 7 -30.38 -9.89 -9.04
N LEU A 8 -30.06 -11.04 -8.43
CA LEU A 8 -29.28 -11.05 -7.17
C LEU A 8 -27.89 -10.47 -7.46
N VAL A 9 -27.32 -9.71 -6.52
CA VAL A 9 -26.01 -9.05 -6.68
C VAL A 9 -24.93 -10.06 -7.11
N GLU A 10 -24.97 -11.26 -6.54
CA GLU A 10 -24.06 -12.38 -6.86
C GLU A 10 -24.18 -12.82 -8.33
N THR A 11 -25.38 -12.73 -8.92
CA THR A 11 -25.61 -13.06 -10.33
C THR A 11 -25.04 -12.00 -11.27
N PHE A 12 -24.99 -10.74 -10.84
CA PHE A 12 -24.35 -9.67 -11.60
C PHE A 12 -22.82 -9.85 -11.67
N ASP A 13 -22.20 -10.28 -10.56
CA ASP A 13 -20.77 -10.60 -10.50
C ASP A 13 -20.39 -11.77 -11.44
N VAL A 14 -21.30 -12.73 -11.66
CA VAL A 14 -21.12 -13.86 -12.58
C VAL A 14 -21.38 -13.45 -14.04
N LEU A 15 -22.37 -12.61 -14.33
CA LEU A 15 -22.72 -12.18 -15.70
C LEU A 15 -21.67 -11.23 -16.32
N ASP A 16 -20.93 -10.45 -15.53
CA ASP A 16 -19.82 -9.61 -16.01
C ASP A 16 -18.51 -10.41 -16.25
N ALA A 17 -18.54 -11.74 -16.09
CA ALA A 17 -17.38 -12.61 -16.30
C ALA A 17 -17.00 -12.81 -17.79
N GLY A 18 -17.91 -12.52 -18.72
CA GLY A 18 -17.63 -12.58 -20.17
C GLY A 18 -16.57 -11.56 -20.63
N HIS A 19 -16.40 -10.47 -19.87
CA HIS A 19 -15.36 -9.45 -20.01
C HIS A 19 -14.99 -8.94 -18.61
N ARG A 20 -14.39 -9.81 -17.78
CA ARG A 20 -14.04 -9.54 -16.36
C ARG A 20 -13.39 -8.16 -16.20
N ARG A 21 -14.19 -7.13 -15.86
CA ARG A 21 -13.69 -5.77 -15.68
C ARG A 21 -12.84 -5.74 -14.43
N GLN A 22 -11.55 -5.45 -14.60
CA GLN A 22 -10.66 -5.30 -13.45
C GLN A 22 -11.10 -4.08 -12.64
N ALA A 23 -11.06 -4.13 -11.30
CA ALA A 23 -11.45 -3.00 -10.45
C ALA A 23 -10.81 -1.66 -10.86
N ALA A 24 -9.54 -1.70 -11.29
CA ALA A 24 -8.84 -0.53 -11.82
C ALA A 24 -9.51 0.10 -13.05
N GLN A 25 -10.24 -0.66 -13.86
CA GLN A 25 -10.99 -0.15 -15.03
C GLN A 25 -12.30 0.53 -14.64
N LEU A 26 -12.88 0.17 -13.49
CA LEU A 26 -14.07 0.84 -12.95
C LEU A 26 -13.72 2.11 -12.17
N LEU A 27 -12.52 2.17 -11.59
CA LEU A 27 -11.97 3.34 -10.95
C LEU A 27 -11.65 4.44 -11.97
N LYS A 28 -12.55 5.42 -12.13
CA LYS A 28 -12.38 6.60 -12.98
C LYS A 28 -11.52 7.69 -12.31
N ILE A 29 -10.35 7.30 -11.80
CA ILE A 29 -9.44 8.18 -11.05
C ILE A 29 -7.99 8.06 -11.58
N PRO A 30 -7.13 9.07 -11.34
CA PRO A 30 -5.70 8.95 -11.59
C PRO A 30 -5.08 7.78 -10.82
N HIS A 31 -3.98 7.22 -11.34
CA HIS A 31 -3.22 6.14 -10.68
C HIS A 31 -4.04 4.89 -10.29
N ARG A 32 -5.22 4.67 -10.90
CA ARG A 32 -6.19 3.61 -10.59
C ARG A 32 -5.62 2.20 -10.41
N VAL A 33 -4.56 1.84 -11.14
CA VAL A 33 -3.89 0.53 -11.01
C VAL A 33 -3.19 0.40 -9.64
N ILE A 34 -2.44 1.42 -9.24
CA ILE A 34 -1.73 1.46 -7.95
C ILE A 34 -2.76 1.55 -6.81
N VAL A 35 -3.79 2.38 -6.97
CA VAL A 35 -4.87 2.52 -5.99
C VAL A 35 -5.59 1.19 -5.76
N ALA A 36 -6.03 0.50 -6.82
CA ALA A 36 -6.67 -0.80 -6.69
C ALA A 36 -5.76 -1.86 -6.05
N ALA A 37 -4.45 -1.83 -6.35
CA ALA A 37 -3.49 -2.74 -5.73
C ALA A 37 -3.30 -2.45 -4.24
N ALA A 38 -3.18 -1.18 -3.85
CA ALA A 38 -3.05 -0.76 -2.46
C ALA A 38 -4.33 -1.03 -1.66
N ALA A 39 -5.51 -0.84 -2.27
CA ALA A 39 -6.80 -1.16 -1.65
C ALA A 39 -6.93 -2.65 -1.31
N ARG A 40 -6.40 -3.56 -2.15
CA ARG A 40 -6.32 -4.99 -1.83
C ARG A 40 -5.47 -5.26 -0.59
N ILE A 41 -4.29 -4.62 -0.52
CA ILE A 41 -3.38 -4.74 0.62
C ILE A 41 -4.04 -4.23 1.91
N ILE A 42 -4.63 -3.04 1.89
CA ILE A 42 -5.34 -2.47 3.05
C ILE A 42 -6.51 -3.34 3.46
N GLY A 43 -7.39 -3.72 2.54
CA GLY A 43 -8.56 -4.46 2.95
C GLY A 43 -8.23 -5.85 3.49
N GLN A 44 -7.12 -6.44 3.06
CA GLN A 44 -6.55 -7.64 3.70
C GLN A 44 -6.00 -7.36 5.11
N LEU A 45 -5.25 -6.27 5.30
CA LEU A 45 -4.74 -5.87 6.63
C LEU A 45 -5.85 -5.60 7.64
N TYR A 46 -6.94 -5.00 7.17
CA TYR A 46 -8.06 -4.53 7.99
C TYR A 46 -9.28 -5.45 7.92
N LYS A 47 -9.14 -6.65 7.33
CA LYS A 47 -10.20 -7.67 7.20
C LYS A 47 -11.54 -7.12 6.68
N MET A 48 -11.49 -6.37 5.58
CA MET A 48 -12.65 -5.67 5.01
C MET A 48 -13.63 -6.55 4.22
N TRP A 49 -13.33 -7.85 4.06
CA TRP A 49 -14.16 -8.85 3.40
C TRP A 49 -13.88 -10.24 3.98
N ASP A 50 -14.70 -11.23 3.65
CA ASP A 50 -14.57 -12.61 4.12
C ASP A 50 -14.78 -13.60 2.95
N PRO A 51 -13.93 -14.64 2.78
CA PRO A 51 -12.74 -14.95 3.56
C PRO A 51 -11.53 -14.10 3.15
N VAL A 52 -10.78 -13.61 4.14
CA VAL A 52 -9.44 -13.06 3.90
C VAL A 52 -8.44 -14.20 3.85
N THR A 53 -7.89 -14.50 2.67
CA THR A 53 -6.78 -15.44 2.57
C THR A 53 -5.45 -14.70 2.68
N LEU A 54 -4.78 -14.82 3.83
CA LEU A 54 -3.40 -14.37 4.04
C LEU A 54 -2.43 -15.39 3.46
N PHE A 55 -2.32 -15.47 2.13
CA PHE A 55 -1.25 -16.24 1.50
C PHE A 55 -0.02 -15.35 1.29
N ASP A 56 1.10 -15.76 1.87
CA ASP A 56 2.46 -15.23 1.69
C ASP A 56 2.56 -13.70 1.51
N GLY A 57 1.90 -12.95 2.38
CA GLY A 57 2.20 -11.54 2.52
C GLY A 57 1.65 -10.60 1.44
N PHE A 58 0.32 -10.59 1.30
CA PHE A 58 -0.48 -9.70 0.45
C PHE A 58 -0.88 -10.22 -0.94
N TYR A 59 -1.18 -11.51 -1.02
CA TYR A 59 -1.90 -12.08 -2.15
C TYR A 59 -3.27 -12.57 -1.71
N ASP A 60 -4.31 -11.89 -2.20
CA ASP A 60 -5.70 -12.30 -2.03
C ASP A 60 -6.33 -12.46 -3.42
N THR A 61 -6.64 -13.70 -3.80
CA THR A 61 -7.29 -14.05 -5.07
C THR A 61 -8.80 -13.97 -5.01
N LYS A 62 -9.38 -13.76 -3.82
CA LYS A 62 -10.82 -13.83 -3.58
C LYS A 62 -11.48 -12.46 -3.44
N ALA A 63 -10.71 -11.38 -3.25
CA ALA A 63 -11.25 -10.03 -3.23
C ALA A 63 -12.02 -9.71 -4.53
N THR A 64 -13.33 -9.46 -4.40
CA THR A 64 -14.19 -9.08 -5.52
C THR A 64 -13.89 -7.65 -5.96
N THR A 65 -14.35 -7.27 -7.15
CA THR A 65 -14.25 -5.87 -7.60
C THR A 65 -15.01 -4.93 -6.66
N SER A 66 -16.18 -5.35 -6.15
CA SER A 66 -16.95 -4.59 -5.16
C SER A 66 -16.15 -4.36 -3.87
N ASP A 67 -15.46 -5.38 -3.35
CA ASP A 67 -14.60 -5.25 -2.16
C ASP A 67 -13.51 -4.21 -2.33
N ILE A 68 -12.86 -4.20 -3.49
CA ILE A 68 -11.80 -3.25 -3.80
C ILE A 68 -12.36 -1.82 -3.85
N LEU A 69 -13.54 -1.63 -4.46
CA LEU A 69 -14.19 -0.32 -4.50
C LEU A 69 -14.61 0.15 -3.10
N ARG A 70 -15.13 -0.74 -2.25
CA ARG A 70 -15.45 -0.45 -0.84
C ARG A 70 -14.19 -0.06 -0.06
N ALA A 71 -13.08 -0.74 -0.27
CA ALA A 71 -11.79 -0.40 0.36
C ALA A 71 -11.28 0.97 -0.09
N VAL A 72 -11.38 1.31 -1.39
CA VAL A 72 -11.01 2.65 -1.89
C VAL A 72 -11.91 3.73 -1.27
N ALA A 73 -13.22 3.49 -1.18
CA ALA A 73 -14.16 4.43 -0.57
C ALA A 73 -13.87 4.64 0.93
N ALA A 74 -13.50 3.57 1.65
CA ALA A 74 -13.15 3.64 3.07
C ALA A 74 -11.77 4.26 3.32
N TRP A 75 -10.91 4.36 2.30
CA TRP A 75 -9.54 4.88 2.37
C TRP A 75 -9.26 5.89 1.24
N PRO A 76 -9.92 7.06 1.27
CA PRO A 76 -9.73 8.10 0.24
C PRO A 76 -8.28 8.58 0.12
N GLU A 77 -7.48 8.43 1.18
CA GLU A 77 -6.06 8.75 1.21
C GLU A 77 -5.26 7.96 0.17
N LEU A 78 -5.72 6.76 -0.21
CA LEU A 78 -5.13 5.98 -1.30
C LEU A 78 -5.18 6.74 -2.63
N VAL A 79 -6.23 7.51 -2.87
CA VAL A 79 -6.37 8.31 -4.10
C VAL A 79 -5.49 9.55 -4.00
N ASN A 80 -5.55 10.27 -2.88
CA ASN A 80 -4.88 11.55 -2.68
C ASN A 80 -3.35 11.42 -2.65
N LEU A 81 -2.82 10.32 -2.08
CA LEU A 81 -1.39 10.11 -1.88
C LEU A 81 -0.74 9.25 -2.97
N ALA A 82 -1.52 8.72 -3.91
CA ALA A 82 -1.00 7.94 -5.03
C ALA A 82 0.08 8.67 -5.88
N PRO A 83 -0.02 9.99 -6.15
CA PRO A 83 1.04 10.72 -6.84
C PRO A 83 2.40 10.68 -6.11
N LEU A 84 2.41 10.75 -4.78
CA LEU A 84 3.63 10.69 -3.97
C LEU A 84 4.30 9.33 -4.08
N ALA A 85 3.54 8.24 -3.89
CA ALA A 85 4.06 6.88 -4.06
C ALA A 85 4.57 6.65 -5.49
N ALA A 86 3.88 7.21 -6.50
CA ALA A 86 4.32 7.12 -7.88
C ALA A 86 5.64 7.88 -8.14
N ALA A 87 5.83 9.05 -7.52
CA ALA A 87 7.07 9.81 -7.60
C ALA A 87 8.24 9.08 -6.94
N SER A 88 8.03 8.53 -5.74
CA SER A 88 9.07 7.76 -5.03
C SER A 88 9.50 6.50 -5.79
N TYR A 89 8.59 5.83 -6.49
CA TYR A 89 8.96 4.72 -7.37
C TYR A 89 9.83 5.16 -8.55
N ARG A 90 9.50 6.28 -9.22
CA ARG A 90 10.32 6.79 -10.32
C ARG A 90 11.72 7.17 -9.85
N ALA A 91 11.83 7.74 -8.66
CA ALA A 91 13.11 8.20 -8.12
C ALA A 91 13.97 7.08 -7.53
N ALA A 92 13.37 6.09 -6.87
CA ALA A 92 14.09 5.11 -6.06
C ALA A 92 13.64 3.65 -6.21
N GLY A 93 12.67 3.36 -7.08
CA GLY A 93 12.15 2.01 -7.29
C GLY A 93 11.33 1.45 -6.12
N ILE A 94 10.90 2.29 -5.18
CA ILE A 94 10.10 1.88 -4.01
C ILE A 94 8.74 1.36 -4.48
N ASN A 95 8.37 0.15 -4.03
CA ASN A 95 7.15 -0.55 -4.47
C ASN A 95 5.88 0.29 -4.21
N GLN A 96 5.21 0.71 -5.29
CA GLN A 96 4.17 1.75 -5.23
C GLN A 96 2.97 1.34 -4.37
N PRO A 97 2.33 0.16 -4.56
CA PRO A 97 1.18 -0.21 -3.74
C PRO A 97 1.50 -0.29 -2.26
N THR A 98 2.63 -0.91 -1.87
CA THR A 98 2.99 -1.04 -0.45
C THR A 98 3.36 0.28 0.18
N HIS A 99 4.02 1.16 -0.57
CA HIS A 99 4.32 2.51 -0.10
C HIS A 99 3.05 3.33 0.07
N LEU A 100 2.14 3.27 -0.89
CA LEU A 100 0.85 3.95 -0.82
C LEU A 100 0.03 3.51 0.40
N VAL A 101 0.05 2.21 0.75
CA VAL A 101 -0.59 1.74 1.99
C VAL A 101 0.03 2.38 3.22
N VAL A 102 1.37 2.42 3.32
CA VAL A 102 2.04 3.04 4.47
C VAL A 102 1.70 4.53 4.57
N LEU A 103 1.66 5.24 3.44
CA LEU A 103 1.27 6.65 3.40
C LEU A 103 -0.19 6.85 3.85
N ALA A 104 -1.12 6.04 3.35
CA ALA A 104 -2.53 6.12 3.73
C ALA A 104 -2.74 5.82 5.22
N GLN A 105 -2.03 4.83 5.76
CA GLN A 105 -2.03 4.53 7.19
C GLN A 105 -1.47 5.70 8.01
N ALA A 106 -0.33 6.26 7.60
CA ALA A 106 0.30 7.42 8.24
C ALA A 106 -0.60 8.66 8.23
N ALA A 107 -1.40 8.85 7.19
CA ALA A 107 -2.30 10.00 7.07
C ALA A 107 -3.42 10.02 8.14
N ARG A 108 -3.63 8.89 8.82
CA ARG A 108 -4.60 8.75 9.92
C ARG A 108 -3.94 8.79 11.30
N THR A 109 -2.67 9.16 11.39
CA THR A 109 -1.93 9.23 12.64
C THR A 109 -1.50 10.66 12.95
N GLU A 110 -0.90 10.86 14.11
CA GLU A 110 -0.32 12.14 14.52
C GLU A 110 0.89 12.58 13.67
N TYR A 111 1.34 11.75 12.74
CA TYR A 111 2.46 12.03 11.84
C TYR A 111 2.02 12.39 10.41
N ALA A 112 0.73 12.66 10.19
CA ALA A 112 0.18 12.95 8.86
C ALA A 112 0.83 14.18 8.21
N ASP A 113 1.17 15.20 9.00
CA ASP A 113 1.87 16.43 8.58
C ASP A 113 3.27 16.16 8.03
N ARG A 114 3.87 15.01 8.35
CA ARG A 114 5.22 14.64 7.90
C ARG A 114 5.26 13.94 6.55
N ILE A 115 4.11 13.57 5.98
CA ILE A 115 4.06 12.76 4.75
C ILE A 115 4.74 13.43 3.56
N GLU A 116 4.57 14.74 3.40
CA GLU A 116 5.16 15.47 2.29
C GLU A 116 6.69 15.54 2.39
N ASP A 117 7.24 15.86 3.56
CA ASP A 117 8.70 15.88 3.78
C ASP A 117 9.32 14.48 3.64
N TRP A 118 8.62 13.45 4.09
CA TRP A 118 9.01 12.07 3.82
C TRP A 118 9.12 11.80 2.31
N ALA A 119 8.07 12.12 1.56
CA ALA A 119 8.02 11.87 0.12
C ALA A 119 9.07 12.69 -0.64
N ASN A 120 9.23 13.96 -0.30
CA ASN A 120 10.23 14.86 -0.89
C ASN A 120 11.65 14.37 -0.63
N GLY A 121 11.92 13.90 0.60
CA GLY A 121 13.18 13.26 0.92
C GLY A 121 13.40 11.98 0.10
N LEU A 122 12.38 11.12 0.01
CA LEU A 122 12.45 9.91 -0.81
C LEU A 122 12.58 10.18 -2.31
N VAL A 123 12.22 11.35 -2.81
CA VAL A 123 12.38 11.72 -4.22
C VAL A 123 13.76 12.33 -4.46
N SER A 124 14.13 13.34 -3.67
CA SER A 124 15.38 14.09 -3.84
C SER A 124 16.62 13.25 -3.50
N GLY A 125 16.61 12.56 -2.35
CA GLY A 125 17.78 11.87 -1.80
C GLY A 125 18.97 12.78 -1.48
N ALA A 126 18.79 14.11 -1.49
CA ALA A 126 19.85 15.09 -1.28
C ALA A 126 19.93 15.52 0.20
N ASN A 127 21.12 15.93 0.65
CA ASN A 127 21.39 16.47 2.00
C ASN A 127 20.92 15.55 3.15
N MET A 128 21.03 14.24 2.97
CA MET A 128 20.68 13.25 3.98
C MET A 128 21.92 12.66 4.64
N ASP A 129 21.86 12.48 5.95
CA ASP A 129 22.83 11.66 6.69
C ASP A 129 22.79 10.22 6.19
N GLN A 130 23.91 9.51 6.24
CA GLN A 130 23.99 8.09 5.84
C GLN A 130 23.01 7.19 6.61
N LYS A 131 22.60 7.60 7.81
CA LYS A 131 21.65 6.92 8.68
C LYS A 131 20.25 7.54 8.63
N ASP A 132 19.96 8.48 7.73
CA ASP A 132 18.59 8.93 7.47
C ASP A 132 17.78 7.73 6.97
N PRO A 133 16.68 7.35 7.64
CA PRO A 133 15.90 6.18 7.25
C PRO A 133 15.41 6.23 5.80
N ARG A 134 15.12 7.44 5.26
CA ARG A 134 14.74 7.64 3.85
C ARG A 134 15.84 7.20 2.91
N LEU A 135 17.09 7.61 3.20
CA LEU A 135 18.24 7.24 2.38
C LEU A 135 18.53 5.73 2.46
N VAL A 136 18.45 5.14 3.66
CA VAL A 136 18.64 3.69 3.84
C VAL A 136 17.58 2.88 3.09
N LEU A 137 16.31 3.34 3.10
CA LEU A 137 15.22 2.72 2.34
C LEU A 137 15.48 2.80 0.83
N ARG A 138 15.82 3.99 0.32
CA ARG A 138 16.15 4.19 -1.10
C ARG A 138 17.25 3.23 -1.55
N ASN A 139 18.36 3.19 -0.83
CA ASN A 139 19.50 2.33 -1.15
C ASN A 139 19.14 0.84 -1.11
N ARG A 140 18.27 0.43 -0.18
CA ARG A 140 17.75 -0.93 -0.13
C ARG A 140 16.95 -1.29 -1.38
N PHE A 141 16.04 -0.42 -1.82
CA PHE A 141 15.24 -0.65 -3.01
C PHE A 141 16.03 -0.55 -4.32
N PHE A 142 17.11 0.25 -4.38
CA PHE A 142 18.02 0.22 -5.52
C PHE A 142 18.72 -1.12 -5.67
N ARG A 143 19.24 -1.68 -4.56
CA ARG A 143 19.95 -2.96 -4.58
C ARG A 143 19.04 -4.15 -4.88
N ASP A 144 17.87 -4.19 -4.25
CA ASP A 144 17.01 -5.38 -4.20
C ASP A 144 15.70 -5.20 -5.00
N ARG A 145 15.69 -4.29 -5.98
CA ARG A 145 14.49 -3.84 -6.72
C ARG A 145 13.69 -5.00 -7.30
N VAL A 146 14.36 -5.97 -7.92
CA VAL A 146 13.71 -7.10 -8.59
C VAL A 146 12.97 -7.95 -7.55
N LEU A 147 13.65 -8.34 -6.48
CA LEU A 147 13.09 -9.18 -5.42
C LEU A 147 11.89 -8.50 -4.74
N LEU A 148 12.07 -7.24 -4.35
CA LEU A 148 11.06 -6.42 -3.66
C LEU A 148 9.91 -5.96 -4.60
N GLY A 149 10.11 -6.02 -5.91
CA GLY A 149 9.07 -5.74 -6.91
C GLY A 149 8.09 -6.89 -7.14
N THR A 150 8.44 -8.11 -6.74
CA THR A 150 7.60 -9.30 -6.96
C THR A 150 6.41 -9.37 -6.01
N SER A 151 5.42 -10.20 -6.35
CA SER A 151 4.29 -10.51 -5.45
C SER A 151 4.77 -11.16 -4.14
N ALA A 152 5.74 -12.07 -4.18
CA ALA A 152 6.33 -12.68 -2.98
C ALA A 152 7.12 -11.66 -2.13
N GLY A 153 7.72 -10.64 -2.76
CA GLY A 153 8.44 -9.56 -2.08
C GLY A 153 7.54 -8.48 -1.47
N ARG A 154 6.21 -8.59 -1.58
CA ARG A 154 5.27 -7.51 -1.21
C ARG A 154 5.19 -7.29 0.30
N LYS A 155 5.10 -8.35 1.11
CA LYS A 155 5.18 -8.21 2.58
C LYS A 155 6.53 -7.66 3.04
N SER A 156 7.62 -8.16 2.49
CA SER A 156 8.95 -7.64 2.78
C SER A 156 9.05 -6.16 2.43
N SER A 157 8.54 -5.76 1.25
CA SER A 157 8.50 -4.35 0.84
C SER A 157 7.72 -3.48 1.82
N TYR A 158 6.49 -3.89 2.14
CA TYR A 158 5.67 -3.19 3.13
C TYR A 158 6.38 -3.06 4.48
N ASN A 159 6.94 -4.15 5.01
CA ASN A 159 7.64 -4.14 6.30
C ASN A 159 8.86 -3.21 6.29
N LEU A 160 9.67 -3.24 5.23
CA LEU A 160 10.84 -2.36 5.09
C LEU A 160 10.41 -0.88 5.03
N ILE A 161 9.36 -0.57 4.29
CA ILE A 161 8.83 0.79 4.18
C ILE A 161 8.27 1.26 5.53
N ALA A 162 7.44 0.44 6.19
CA ALA A 162 6.85 0.76 7.48
C ALA A 162 7.92 0.99 8.57
N LYS A 163 8.93 0.12 8.64
CA LYS A 163 10.07 0.30 9.55
C LYS A 163 10.79 1.62 9.32
N SER A 164 11.09 1.92 8.07
CA SER A 164 11.81 3.15 7.73
C SER A 164 10.96 4.40 8.03
N TRP A 165 9.67 4.39 7.65
CA TRP A 165 8.72 5.45 8.01
C TRP A 165 8.68 5.65 9.53
N ASN A 166 8.51 4.59 10.31
CA ASN A 166 8.40 4.67 11.77
C ASN A 166 9.66 5.29 12.38
N SER A 167 10.85 4.87 11.95
CA SER A 167 12.11 5.45 12.42
C SER A 167 12.18 6.94 12.09
N TRP A 168 11.88 7.33 10.86
CA TRP A 168 11.97 8.71 10.42
C TRP A 168 10.92 9.61 11.08
N ALA A 169 9.67 9.18 11.14
CA ALA A 169 8.58 9.91 11.79
C ALA A 169 8.86 10.14 13.29
N GLN A 170 9.66 9.28 13.93
CA GLN A 170 10.08 9.44 15.32
C GLN A 170 11.43 10.18 15.47
N GLY A 171 12.05 10.68 14.39
CA GLY A 171 13.35 11.34 14.44
C GLY A 171 14.52 10.40 14.78
N LYS A 172 14.35 9.10 14.58
CA LYS A 172 15.37 8.08 14.86
C LYS A 172 16.22 7.82 13.64
N LEU A 173 17.53 7.68 13.87
CA LEU A 173 18.47 7.21 12.85
C LEU A 173 18.34 5.70 12.64
N LEU A 174 18.62 5.25 11.42
CA LEU A 174 18.56 3.85 11.04
C LEU A 174 19.89 3.42 10.41
N GLY A 175 20.59 2.49 11.04
CA GLY A 175 21.88 1.99 10.51
C GLY A 175 21.70 0.96 9.39
N THR A 176 20.76 0.01 9.55
CA THR A 176 20.45 -0.99 8.52
C THR A 176 18.96 -1.30 8.51
N LEU A 177 18.44 -1.64 7.32
CA LEU A 177 17.05 -2.01 7.12
C LEU A 177 16.98 -3.47 6.65
N LYS A 178 16.47 -4.34 7.52
CA LYS A 178 16.37 -5.80 7.30
C LYS A 178 14.94 -6.29 7.46
N ALA A 179 14.55 -7.21 6.60
CA ALA A 179 13.40 -8.08 6.83
C ALA A 179 13.92 -9.30 7.61
N LEU A 180 13.20 -9.72 8.65
CA LEU A 180 13.56 -10.91 9.43
C LEU A 180 12.63 -12.07 9.03
N ASP A 181 13.17 -13.28 9.00
CA ASP A 181 12.37 -14.47 8.74
C ASP A 181 11.37 -14.69 9.87
N GLY A 182 10.14 -15.06 9.52
CA GLY A 182 9.04 -15.19 10.49
C GLY A 182 8.48 -13.87 11.02
N GLU A 183 9.01 -12.72 10.59
CA GLU A 183 8.50 -11.42 11.04
C GLU A 183 7.05 -11.21 10.61
N GLY A 184 6.21 -10.80 11.55
CA GLY A 184 4.84 -10.41 11.30
C GLY A 184 4.74 -9.16 10.41
N VAL A 185 3.51 -8.69 10.18
CA VAL A 185 3.29 -7.39 9.55
C VAL A 185 3.68 -6.28 10.52
N ILE A 186 4.58 -5.38 10.09
CA ILE A 186 4.99 -4.26 10.92
C ILE A 186 3.90 -3.17 10.91
N PRO A 187 3.37 -2.75 12.08
CA PRO A 187 2.46 -1.60 12.14
C PRO A 187 3.17 -0.33 11.67
N VAL A 188 2.43 0.51 10.94
CA VAL A 188 2.77 1.94 10.87
C VAL A 188 2.53 2.56 12.25
N ILE A 189 3.47 3.36 12.73
CA ILE A 189 3.38 4.00 14.05
C ILE A 189 2.14 4.89 14.16
N GLY A 190 1.40 4.81 15.27
CA GLY A 190 0.16 5.56 15.47
C GLY A 190 -1.10 4.82 15.02
N THR A 191 -0.97 3.69 14.31
CA THR A 191 -2.13 2.92 13.79
C THR A 191 -2.80 2.03 14.82
N GLU A 192 -2.16 1.80 15.96
CA GLU A 192 -2.72 1.08 17.11
C GLU A 192 -4.05 1.66 17.59
N LYS A 193 -4.30 2.96 17.35
CA LYS A 193 -5.51 3.66 17.76
C LYS A 193 -6.76 3.27 16.95
N PHE A 194 -6.60 2.61 15.80
CA PHE A 194 -7.72 2.29 14.90
C PHE A 194 -7.59 0.94 14.20
N ARG A 195 -6.78 0.01 14.73
CA ARG A 195 -6.84 -1.37 14.25
C ARG A 195 -8.22 -1.95 14.57
N PRO A 196 -8.94 -2.51 13.58
CA PRO A 196 -10.13 -3.30 13.87
C PRO A 196 -9.69 -4.50 14.71
N LEU A 197 -10.45 -4.74 15.80
CA LEU A 197 -10.33 -5.93 16.64
C LEU A 197 -10.53 -7.21 15.81
#